data_AF-A0A1F7RRV5-F1
#
_entry.id   AF-A0A1F7RRV5-F1
#
_cell.length_a   1.000
_cell.length_b   1.000
_cell.length_c   1.000
_cell.angle_alpha   90.00
_cell.angle_beta   90.00
_cell.angle_gamma   90.00
#
_symmetry.space_group_name_H-M   'P 1'
#
loop_
_entity.id
_entity.type
_entity.pdbx_description
1 polymer ?
#
loop_
_entity_poly.entity_id
_entity_poly.type
_entity_poly.pdbx_seq_one_letter_code
_entity_poly.pdbx_strand_id
1 'polypeptide(L)'
;MNQQREVIKGKSIIFFQFLMLFIFYFFVGCIIAFVLNGVYNALENRDAFIHSIVIGSIVVPVFLTLTFLVSSVFWVIVREGKKD
;
A
#
# COMPACT_ATOMS: atom_id res chain seq x y z
N MET A 1 -21.43 -10.59 -29.69
CA MET A 1 -20.94 -11.42 -28.57
C MET A 1 -19.50 -11.09 -28.14
N ASN A 2 -18.57 -10.80 -29.06
CA ASN A 2 -17.18 -10.45 -28.68
C ASN A 2 -17.07 -9.11 -27.94
N GLN A 3 -17.81 -8.08 -28.37
CA GLN A 3 -17.73 -6.74 -27.79
C GLN A 3 -18.26 -6.66 -26.34
N GLN A 4 -19.32 -7.39 -26.00
CA GLN A 4 -19.78 -7.48 -24.59
C GLN A 4 -18.80 -8.23 -23.69
N ARG A 5 -18.07 -9.22 -24.21
CA ARG A 5 -17.03 -9.92 -23.45
C ARG A 5 -15.86 -8.99 -23.09
N GLU A 6 -15.47 -8.10 -23.99
CA GLU A 6 -14.40 -7.13 -23.73
C GLU A 6 -14.80 -6.09 -22.68
N VAL A 7 -16.04 -5.59 -22.73
CA VAL A 7 -16.58 -4.65 -21.73
C VAL A 7 -16.66 -5.29 -20.34
N ILE A 8 -17.07 -6.55 -20.24
CA ILE A 8 -17.14 -7.28 -18.96
C ILE A 8 -15.72 -7.58 -18.43
N LYS A 9 -14.77 -7.93 -19.31
CA LYS A 9 -13.35 -8.07 -18.94
C LYS A 9 -12.76 -6.77 -18.40
N GLY A 10 -12.99 -5.64 -19.09
CA GLY A 10 -12.51 -4.33 -18.65
C GLY A 10 -13.04 -3.93 -17.28
N LYS A 11 -14.34 -4.11 -17.02
CA LYS A 11 -14.94 -3.87 -15.70
C LYS A 11 -14.36 -4.77 -14.60
N SER A 12 -14.13 -6.05 -14.90
CA SER A 12 -13.57 -7.00 -13.94
C SER A 12 -12.11 -6.67 -13.59
N ILE A 13 -11.31 -6.25 -14.57
CA ILE A 13 -9.90 -5.87 -14.37
C ILE A 13 -9.81 -4.63 -13.47
N ILE A 14 -10.64 -3.61 -13.70
CA ILE A 14 -10.67 -2.39 -12.89
C ILE A 14 -11.05 -2.72 -11.44
N PHE A 15 -12.05 -3.59 -11.24
CA PHE A 15 -12.44 -4.02 -9.90
C PHE A 15 -11.30 -4.76 -9.17
N PHE A 16 -10.64 -5.70 -9.84
CA PHE A 16 -9.47 -6.41 -9.27
C PHE A 16 -8.31 -5.46 -8.95
N GLN A 17 -8.08 -4.47 -9.79
CA GLN A 17 -7.08 -3.42 -9.58
C GLN A 17 -7.37 -2.59 -8.32
N PHE A 18 -8.61 -2.11 -8.15
CA PHE A 18 -9.00 -1.40 -6.92
C PHE A 18 -8.93 -2.29 -5.67
N LEU A 19 -9.29 -3.56 -5.79
CA LEU A 19 -9.18 -4.52 -4.69
C LEU A 19 -7.71 -4.74 -4.28
N MET A 20 -6.80 -4.90 -5.25
CA MET A 20 -5.37 -4.98 -4.95
C MET A 20 -4.86 -3.71 -4.28
N LEU A 21 -5.28 -2.53 -4.73
CA LEU A 21 -4.88 -1.26 -4.13
C LEU A 21 -5.38 -1.15 -2.68
N PHE A 22 -6.61 -1.60 -2.41
CA PHE A 22 -7.16 -1.66 -1.06
C PHE A 22 -6.36 -2.59 -0.15
N ILE A 23 -6.06 -3.82 -0.60
CA ILE A 23 -5.24 -4.78 0.14
C ILE A 23 -3.84 -4.22 0.40
N PHE A 24 -3.25 -3.53 -0.58
CA PHE A 24 -1.96 -2.89 -0.43
C PHE A 24 -1.98 -1.80 0.65
N TYR A 25 -2.97 -0.89 0.65
CA TYR A 25 -3.07 0.12 1.71
C TYR A 25 -3.32 -0.50 3.09
N PHE A 26 -4.14 -1.56 3.16
CA PHE A 26 -4.35 -2.29 4.40
C PHE A 26 -3.04 -2.91 4.91
N PHE A 27 -2.27 -3.54 4.02
CA PHE A 27 -0.96 -4.11 4.34
C PHE A 27 0.02 -3.05 4.87
N VAL A 28 0.13 -1.90 4.19
CA VAL A 28 0.97 -0.80 4.66
C VAL A 28 0.52 -0.28 6.02
N GLY A 29 -0.79 -0.16 6.24
CA GLY A 29 -1.36 0.19 7.54
C GLY A 29 -0.95 -0.78 8.65
N CYS A 30 -1.01 -2.09 8.38
CA CYS A 30 -0.56 -3.12 9.32
C CYS A 30 0.93 -3.03 9.63
N ILE A 31 1.78 -2.75 8.64
CA ILE A 31 3.22 -2.56 8.86
C ILE A 31 3.49 -1.36 9.75
N ILE A 32 2.84 -0.22 9.47
CA ILE A 32 2.99 0.99 10.29
C ILE A 32 2.52 0.73 11.72
N ALA A 33 1.36 0.07 11.90
CA ALA A 33 0.84 -0.30 13.22
C ALA A 33 1.79 -1.24 13.97
N PHE A 34 2.37 -2.23 13.29
CA PHE A 34 3.34 -3.16 13.86
C PHE A 34 4.60 -2.43 14.33
N VAL A 35 5.13 -1.53 13.52
CA VAL A 35 6.31 -0.71 13.85
C VAL A 35 6.04 0.19 15.04
N LEU A 36 4.90 0.90 15.05
CA LEU A 36 4.52 1.76 16.17
C LEU A 36 4.32 0.97 17.46
N ASN A 37 3.71 -0.22 17.38
CA ASN A 37 3.56 -1.11 18.52
C ASN A 37 4.94 -1.59 19.04
N GLY A 38 5.88 -1.90 18.15
CA GLY A 38 7.25 -2.25 18.54
C GLY A 38 8.00 -1.10 19.21
N VAL A 39 7.82 0.13 18.74
CA VAL A 39 8.39 1.34 19.37
C VAL A 39 7.76 1.59 20.73
N TYR A 40 6.43 1.47 20.86
CA TYR A 40 5.71 1.63 22.12
C TYR A 40 6.15 0.58 23.15
N ASN A 41 6.25 -0.69 22.75
CA ASN A 41 6.70 -1.75 23.64
C ASN A 41 8.17 -1.57 24.08
N ALA A 42 9.04 -1.07 23.20
CA ALA A 42 10.43 -0.75 23.55
C ALA A 42 10.56 0.47 24.48
N LEU A 43 9.65 1.45 24.37
CA LEU A 43 9.53 2.56 25.32
C LEU A 43 9.16 2.06 26.72
N GLU A 44 8.14 1.19 26.80
CA GLU A 44 7.59 0.71 28.06
C GLU A 44 8.58 -0.20 28.80
N ASN A 45 9.25 -1.10 28.09
CA ASN A 45 10.18 -2.06 28.70
C ASN A 45 11.62 -1.54 28.88
N ARG A 46 11.93 -0.31 28.44
CA ARG A 46 13.28 0.31 28.43
C ARG A 46 14.38 -0.49 27.71
N ASP A 47 14.06 -1.60 27.09
CA ASP A 47 14.99 -2.41 26.30
C ASP A 47 15.07 -1.91 24.86
N ALA A 48 16.30 -1.66 24.39
CA ALA A 48 16.63 -1.37 22.99
C ALA A 48 15.82 -0.22 22.32
N PHE A 49 15.30 0.73 23.10
CA PHE A 49 14.49 1.86 22.63
C PHE A 49 15.09 2.61 21.44
N ILE A 50 16.40 2.89 21.47
CA ILE A 50 17.11 3.58 20.38
C ILE A 50 17.02 2.78 19.08
N HIS A 51 17.20 1.45 19.13
CA HIS A 51 17.12 0.61 17.94
C HIS A 51 15.71 0.56 17.36
N SER A 52 14.68 0.45 18.21
CA SER A 52 13.28 0.46 17.76
C SER A 52 12.86 1.79 17.13
N ILE A 53 13.28 2.94 17.67
CA ILE A 53 13.01 4.24 17.03
C ILE A 53 13.70 4.32 15.67
N VAL A 54 14.97 3.92 15.58
CA VAL A 54 15.71 3.98 14.31
C VAL A 54 15.02 3.14 13.25
N ILE A 55 14.63 1.91 13.59
CA ILE A 55 13.85 1.04 12.69
C ILE A 55 12.54 1.74 12.30
N GLY A 56 11.80 2.32 13.24
CA GLY A 56 10.56 3.02 12.93
C GLY A 56 10.74 4.23 12.00
N SER A 57 11.80 5.01 12.24
CA SER A 57 12.15 6.19 11.44
C SER A 57 12.59 5.87 10.02
N ILE A 58 12.99 4.62 9.73
CA ILE A 58 13.37 4.16 8.39
C ILE A 58 12.20 3.45 7.72
N VAL A 59 11.57 2.50 8.43
CA VAL A 59 10.51 1.65 7.87
C VAL A 59 9.28 2.49 7.49
N VAL A 60 8.85 3.43 8.33
CA VAL A 60 7.65 4.24 8.03
C VAL A 60 7.84 5.08 6.76
N PRO A 61 8.91 5.88 6.59
CA PRO A 61 9.13 6.63 5.35
C PRO A 61 9.31 5.76 4.11
N VAL A 62 9.99 4.62 4.23
CA VAL A 62 10.17 3.67 3.11
C VAL A 62 8.82 3.17 2.61
N PHE A 63 7.96 2.71 3.52
CA PHE A 63 6.63 2.23 3.16
C PHE A 63 5.70 3.33 2.66
N LEU A 64 5.80 4.56 3.18
CA LEU A 64 5.09 5.71 2.64
C LEU A 64 5.54 6.06 1.21
N THR A 65 6.85 6.01 0.94
CA THR A 65 7.41 6.28 -0.39
C THR A 65 6.95 5.21 -1.40
N LEU A 66 7.02 3.94 -1.00
CA LEU A 66 6.47 2.82 -1.78
C LEU A 66 4.98 2.99 -2.04
N THR A 67 4.23 3.43 -1.03
CA THR A 67 2.79 3.70 -1.17
C THR A 67 2.54 4.76 -2.22
N PHE A 68 3.23 5.89 -2.13
CA PHE A 68 3.11 6.97 -3.11
C PHE A 68 3.45 6.51 -4.53
N LEU A 69 4.50 5.69 -4.69
CA LEU A 69 4.93 5.18 -5.98
C LEU A 69 3.88 4.22 -6.58
N VAL A 70 3.36 3.28 -5.79
CA VAL A 70 2.29 2.36 -6.21
C VAL A 70 1.02 3.12 -6.59
N SER A 71 0.60 4.10 -5.77
CA SER A 71 -0.55 4.96 -6.07
C SER A 71 -0.36 5.77 -7.35
N SER A 72 0.85 6.28 -7.60
CA SER A 72 1.17 7.06 -8.80
C SER A 72 1.13 6.20 -10.06
N VAL A 73 1.74 5.01 -10.02
CA VAL A 73 1.69 4.04 -11.13
C VAL A 73 0.25 3.62 -11.40
N PHE A 74 -0.52 3.34 -10.35
CA PHE A 74 -1.94 3.00 -10.48
C PHE A 74 -2.74 4.10 -11.16
N TRP A 75 -2.51 5.36 -10.75
CA TRP A 75 -3.18 6.51 -11.35
C TRP A 75 -2.87 6.65 -12.84
N VAL A 76 -1.60 6.45 -13.23
CA VAL A 76 -1.17 6.47 -14.64
C VAL A 76 -1.87 5.36 -15.43
N ILE A 77 -1.87 4.12 -14.94
CA ILE A 77 -2.52 2.98 -15.60
C ILE A 77 -4.02 3.22 -15.80
N VAL A 78 -4.72 3.70 -14.77
CA VAL A 78 -6.16 4.00 -14.86
C VAL A 78 -6.42 5.15 -15.84
N ARG A 79 -5.53 6.14 -15.92
CA ARG A 79 -5.65 7.26 -16.85
C ARG A 79 -5.39 6.85 -18.29
N GLU A 80 -4.43 5.96 -18.53
CA GLU A 80 -4.15 5.40 -19.86
C GLU A 80 -5.25 4.45 -20.32
N GLY A 81 -5.71 3.53 -19.46
CA GLY A 81 -6.82 2.62 -19.78
C GLY A 81 -8.20 3.27 -19.92
N LYS A 82 -8.31 4.60 -19.76
CA LYS A 82 -9.50 5.41 -20.06
C LYS A 82 -9.40 6.21 -21.37
N LYS A 83 -8.22 6.27 -21.98
CA LYS A 83 -7.98 7.00 -23.23
C LYS A 83 -8.22 6.12 -24.47
N ASP A 84 -8.24 4.81 -24.28
CA ASP A 84 -8.70 3.80 -25.26
C ASP A 84 -10.18 3.50 -25.06
#